data_AF-A0A2W7AIB3-F1
#
_entry.id   AF-A0A2W7AIB3-F1
#
_cell.length_a   1.000
_cell.length_b   1.000
_cell.length_c   1.000
_cell.angle_alpha   90.00
_cell.angle_beta   90.00
_cell.angle_gamma   90.00
#
_symmetry.space_group_name_H-M   'P 1'
#
loop_
_entity.id
_entity.type
_entity.pdbx_description
1 polymer ?
#
loop_
_entity_poly.entity_id
_entity_poly.type
_entity_poly.pdbx_seq_one_letter_code
_entity_poly.pdbx_strand_id
1 'polypeptide(L)'
;MANVSGSWLGTYWQNANPTRFEVTFVQAGNTISGSILDDSPLLGEAKASGEVIGRTIHFTKQYLTTSLYPITYSGLIAEDENSMQGNWTIQGLESGTWEAHRSGDDLVAELQNRRLESIPLGRR
;
A
#
# COMPACT_ATOMS: atom_id res chain seq x y z
N MET A 1 -15.44 -3.90 13.93
CA MET A 1 -14.01 -4.03 13.59
C MET A 1 -13.90 -3.68 12.13
N ALA A 2 -12.97 -2.81 11.76
CA ALA A 2 -12.85 -2.38 10.38
C ALA A 2 -12.43 -3.54 9.48
N ASN A 3 -12.98 -3.57 8.26
CA ASN A 3 -12.61 -4.55 7.24
C ASN A 3 -11.57 -3.92 6.31
N VAL A 4 -10.36 -4.46 6.24
CA VAL A 4 -9.30 -3.95 5.34
C VAL A 4 -9.09 -4.82 4.10
N SER A 5 -9.90 -5.87 3.92
CA SER A 5 -9.76 -6.78 2.77
C SER A 5 -9.90 -6.03 1.45
N GLY A 6 -9.11 -6.44 0.46
CA GLY A 6 -9.11 -5.86 -0.88
C GLY A 6 -7.84 -5.09 -1.22
N SER A 7 -7.90 -4.36 -2.34
CA SER A 7 -6.76 -3.64 -2.89
C SER A 7 -6.73 -2.19 -2.41
N TRP A 8 -5.53 -1.71 -2.12
CA TRP A 8 -5.25 -0.36 -1.68
C TRP A 8 -4.08 0.21 -2.47
N LEU A 9 -4.17 1.49 -2.81
CA LEU A 9 -3.08 2.29 -3.34
C LEU A 9 -2.56 3.16 -2.22
N GLY A 10 -1.25 3.09 -1.96
CA GLY A 10 -0.62 3.83 -0.90
C GLY A 10 0.60 4.61 -1.34
N THR A 11 0.99 5.53 -0.48
CA THR A 11 2.25 6.27 -0.57
C THR A 11 2.90 6.27 0.80
N TYR A 12 4.21 6.04 0.85
CA TYR A 12 5.01 6.30 2.05
C TYR A 12 6.07 7.33 1.73
N TRP A 13 6.47 8.09 2.74
CA TRP A 13 7.49 9.13 2.60
C TRP A 13 8.73 8.78 3.40
N GLN A 14 9.88 8.84 2.75
CA GLN A 14 11.19 8.76 3.38
C GLN A 14 11.94 10.06 3.13
N ASN A 15 12.25 10.81 4.20
CA ASN A 15 12.89 12.13 4.09
C ASN A 15 12.16 13.05 3.09
N ALA A 16 10.82 13.09 3.17
CA ALA A 16 9.92 13.81 2.26
C ALA A 16 9.86 13.31 0.80
N ASN A 17 10.57 12.24 0.44
CA ASN A 17 10.46 11.62 -0.88
C ASN A 17 9.32 10.59 -0.88
N PRO A 18 8.27 10.77 -1.72
CA PRO A 18 7.17 9.82 -1.81
C PRO A 18 7.56 8.60 -2.65
N THR A 19 7.16 7.42 -2.19
CA THR A 19 7.17 6.19 -2.98
C THR A 19 5.77 5.57 -2.95
N ARG A 20 5.22 5.30 -4.13
CA ARG A 20 3.91 4.64 -4.28
C ARG A 20 4.04 3.14 -4.09
N PHE A 21 2.96 2.53 -3.62
CA PHE A 21 2.85 1.08 -3.55
C PHE A 21 1.40 0.64 -3.73
N GLU A 22 1.24 -0.60 -4.18
CA GLU A 22 -0.04 -1.30 -4.19
C GLU A 22 -0.01 -2.40 -3.14
N VAL A 23 -1.11 -2.60 -2.41
CA VAL A 23 -1.25 -3.72 -1.48
C VAL A 23 -2.60 -4.38 -1.63
N THR A 24 -2.61 -5.71 -1.64
CA THR A 24 -3.85 -6.48 -1.50
C THR A 24 -3.85 -7.19 -0.15
N PHE A 25 -4.81 -6.86 0.71
CA PHE A 25 -5.00 -7.51 1.99
C PHE A 25 -6.09 -8.58 1.93
N VAL A 26 -5.82 -9.70 2.61
CA VAL A 26 -6.79 -10.73 2.97
C VAL A 26 -6.87 -10.76 4.49
N GLN A 27 -8.07 -10.50 5.03
CA GLN A 27 -8.33 -10.49 6.47
C GLN A 27 -9.08 -11.74 6.90
N ALA A 28 -8.63 -12.37 7.98
CA ALA A 28 -9.28 -13.51 8.63
C ALA A 28 -9.45 -13.23 10.13
N GLY A 29 -10.61 -12.73 10.52
CA GLY A 29 -10.81 -12.21 11.88
C GLY A 29 -9.96 -10.96 12.10
N ASN A 30 -9.06 -11.00 13.09
CA ASN A 30 -8.16 -9.89 13.39
C ASN A 30 -6.86 -9.94 12.59
N THR A 31 -6.49 -11.09 12.02
CA THR A 31 -5.22 -11.22 11.28
C THR A 31 -5.38 -10.79 9.83
N ILE A 32 -4.31 -10.19 9.30
CA ILE A 32 -4.20 -9.79 7.90
C ILE A 32 -2.94 -10.39 7.28
N SER A 33 -3.05 -10.69 5.99
CA SER A 33 -1.91 -11.06 5.15
C SER A 33 -2.08 -10.39 3.79
N GLY A 34 -0.99 -10.22 3.05
CA GLY A 34 -1.07 -9.58 1.74
C GLY A 34 0.21 -9.62 0.94
N SER A 35 0.11 -9.10 -0.28
CA SER A 35 1.24 -8.83 -1.17
C SER A 35 1.32 -7.34 -1.40
N ILE A 36 2.53 -6.80 -1.40
CA ILE A 36 2.84 -5.40 -1.67
C ILE A 36 3.74 -5.32 -2.90
N LEU A 37 3.49 -4.36 -3.79
CA LEU A 37 4.38 -4.00 -4.89
C LEU A 37 4.72 -2.52 -4.77
N ASP A 38 6.01 -2.20 -4.63
CA ASP A 38 6.46 -0.80 -4.66
C ASP A 38 6.73 -0.33 -6.08
N ASP A 39 6.37 0.92 -6.36
CA ASP A 39 6.79 1.65 -7.55
C ASP A 39 8.22 2.15 -7.38
N SER A 40 9.15 1.21 -7.29
CA SER A 40 10.58 1.46 -7.20
C SER A 40 11.35 0.40 -7.98
N PRO A 41 12.31 0.79 -8.84
CA PRO A 41 13.11 -0.15 -9.63
C PRO A 41 13.90 -1.16 -8.80
N LEU A 42 14.11 -0.86 -7.51
CA LEU A 42 15.03 -1.60 -6.63
C LEU A 42 14.33 -2.39 -5.52
N LEU A 43 13.04 -2.14 -5.25
CA LEU A 43 12.36 -2.69 -4.06
C LEU A 43 11.44 -3.87 -4.41
N GLY A 44 10.71 -3.81 -5.54
CA GLY A 44 9.95 -4.95 -6.08
C GLY A 44 8.85 -5.49 -5.15
N GLU A 45 8.65 -6.80 -5.17
CA GLU A 45 7.58 -7.49 -4.44
C GLU A 45 7.91 -7.76 -2.97
N ALA A 46 6.91 -7.59 -2.11
CA ALA A 46 6.98 -7.87 -0.68
C ALA A 46 5.72 -8.59 -0.18
N LYS A 47 5.82 -9.22 0.99
CA LYS A 47 4.68 -9.76 1.74
C LYS A 47 4.35 -8.87 2.92
N ALA A 48 3.05 -8.80 3.23
CA ALA A 48 2.52 -8.15 4.40
C ALA A 48 1.90 -9.18 5.35
N SER A 49 2.13 -9.05 6.65
CA SER A 49 1.44 -9.84 7.68
C SER A 49 1.25 -9.02 8.94
N GLY A 50 0.12 -9.19 9.61
CA GLY A 50 -0.20 -8.36 10.77
C GLY A 50 -1.61 -8.56 11.30
N GLU A 51 -2.14 -7.51 11.92
CA GLU A 51 -3.44 -7.50 12.56
C GLU A 51 -4.18 -6.17 12.46
N VAL A 52 -5.50 -6.25 12.64
CA VAL A 52 -6.42 -5.13 12.80
C VAL A 52 -7.15 -5.30 14.13
N ILE A 53 -7.09 -4.27 14.97
CA ILE A 53 -7.78 -4.20 16.26
C ILE A 53 -8.62 -2.93 16.28
N GLY A 54 -9.95 -3.07 16.23
CA GLY A 54 -10.86 -1.94 16.14
C GLY A 54 -10.71 -1.20 14.81
N ARG A 55 -10.05 -0.03 14.84
CA ARG A 55 -9.68 0.79 13.67
C ARG A 55 -8.17 1.00 13.55
N THR A 56 -7.39 0.29 14.35
CA THR A 56 -5.92 0.34 14.29
C THR A 56 -5.43 -0.83 13.46
N ILE A 57 -4.50 -0.55 12.55
CA ILE A 57 -3.83 -1.54 11.71
C ILE A 57 -2.34 -1.58 12.06
N HIS A 58 -1.81 -2.79 12.22
CA HIS A 58 -0.39 -3.04 12.42
C HIS A 58 0.05 -4.16 11.50
N PHE A 59 1.07 -3.94 10.68
CA PHE A 59 1.61 -5.00 9.83
C PHE A 59 3.10 -4.86 9.60
N THR A 60 3.73 -5.96 9.25
CA THR A 60 5.14 -6.02 8.85
C THR A 60 5.21 -6.31 7.36
N LYS A 61 6.01 -5.53 6.65
CA LYS A 61 6.37 -5.72 5.25
C LYS A 61 7.74 -6.37 5.16
N GLN A 62 7.84 -7.45 4.40
CA GLN A 62 9.08 -8.17 4.14
C GLN A 62 9.29 -8.32 2.64
N TYR A 63 10.39 -7.77 2.12
CA TYR A 63 10.77 -7.95 0.73
C TYR A 63 11.18 -9.39 0.44
N LEU A 64 10.83 -9.87 -0.75
CA LEU A 64 11.15 -11.23 -1.16
C LEU A 64 12.60 -11.38 -1.62
N THR A 65 13.18 -10.34 -2.22
CA THR A 65 14.48 -10.44 -2.92
C THR A 65 15.47 -9.34 -2.60
N THR A 66 15.03 -8.19 -2.08
CA THR A 66 15.82 -6.94 -2.11
C THR A 66 16.31 -6.47 -0.74
N SER A 67 15.65 -6.87 0.35
CA SER A 67 16.05 -6.49 1.71
C SER A 67 15.71 -7.58 2.72
N LEU A 68 16.62 -7.79 3.68
CA LEU A 68 16.45 -8.72 4.79
C LEU A 68 15.73 -8.10 5.98
N TYR A 69 15.61 -6.77 6.05
CA TYR A 69 15.06 -6.09 7.21
C TYR A 69 13.55 -5.90 7.07
N PRO A 70 12.74 -6.45 8.00
CA PRO A 70 11.31 -6.20 8.01
C PRO A 70 11.02 -4.73 8.32
N ILE A 71 9.99 -4.19 7.66
CA ILE A 71 9.51 -2.82 7.85
C ILE A 71 8.20 -2.90 8.61
N THR A 72 8.11 -2.24 9.76
CA THR A 72 6.89 -2.23 10.57
C THR A 72 6.04 -1.01 10.22
N TYR A 73 4.76 -1.23 9.98
CA TYR A 73 3.74 -0.23 9.72
C TYR A 73 2.73 -0.23 10.86
N SER A 74 2.30 0.98 11.24
CA SER A 74 1.23 1.23 12.20
C SER A 74 0.35 2.35 11.68
N GLY A 75 -0.97 2.27 11.88
CA GLY A 75 -1.87 3.31 11.41
C GLY A 75 -3.30 3.17 11.90
N LEU A 76 -4.12 4.14 11.48
CA LEU A 76 -5.55 4.22 11.74
C LEU A 76 -6.32 4.13 10.44
N ILE A 77 -7.44 3.43 10.49
CA ILE A 77 -8.42 3.29 9.42
C ILE A 77 -9.52 4.32 9.65
N ALA A 78 -9.88 5.07 8.60
CA ALA A 78 -10.96 6.04 8.64
C ALA A 78 -12.31 5.37 8.90
N GLU A 79 -13.29 6.15 9.35
CA GLU A 79 -14.63 5.64 9.70
C GLU A 79 -15.41 5.10 8.50
N ASP A 80 -15.14 5.64 7.31
CA ASP A 80 -15.70 5.17 6.05
C ASP A 80 -15.00 3.93 5.48
N GLU A 81 -13.94 3.47 6.15
CA GLU A 81 -13.09 2.34 5.76
C GLU A 81 -12.49 2.47 4.34
N ASN A 82 -12.41 3.69 3.80
CA ASN A 82 -11.88 3.95 2.45
C ASN A 82 -10.46 4.51 2.45
N SER A 83 -9.96 4.95 3.61
CA SER A 83 -8.60 5.43 3.78
C SER A 83 -7.97 4.92 5.07
N MET A 84 -6.64 4.88 5.08
CA MET A 84 -5.84 4.59 6.25
C MET A 84 -4.54 5.38 6.19
N GLN A 85 -3.99 5.73 7.35
CA GLN A 85 -2.75 6.50 7.45
C GLN A 85 -2.01 6.19 8.73
N GLY A 86 -0.70 6.42 8.74
CA GLY A 86 0.11 6.27 9.94
C GLY A 86 1.60 6.42 9.71
N ASN A 87 2.38 5.63 10.44
CA ASN A 87 3.83 5.66 10.41
C ASN A 87 4.43 4.29 10.13
N TRP A 88 5.59 4.28 9.48
CA TRP A 88 6.41 3.10 9.29
C TRP A 88 7.79 3.29 9.94
N THR A 89 8.47 2.18 10.25
CA THR A 89 9.86 2.17 10.71
C THR A 89 10.61 0.93 10.25
N ILE A 90 11.93 1.07 10.08
CA ILE A 90 12.86 -0.02 9.80
C ILE A 90 13.86 -0.07 10.95
N GLN A 91 13.71 -1.05 11.84
CA GLN A 91 14.59 -1.30 12.99
C GLN A 91 14.93 -0.05 13.86
N GLY A 92 14.05 0.96 13.88
CA GLY A 92 14.31 2.22 14.58
C GLY A 92 15.41 3.10 13.96
N LEU A 93 15.93 2.73 12.79
CA LEU A 93 16.94 3.50 12.05
C LEU A 93 16.28 4.53 11.14
N GLU A 94 15.24 4.10 10.43
CA GLU A 94 14.47 4.93 9.52
C GLU A 94 12.99 4.88 9.88
N SER A 95 12.31 5.95 9.55
CA SER A 95 10.87 6.09 9.75
C SER A 95 10.29 7.13 8.80
N GLY A 96 8.98 7.08 8.68
CA GLY A 96 8.23 8.05 7.91
C GLY A 96 6.74 7.85 8.03
N THR A 97 5.98 8.71 7.37
CA THR A 97 4.53 8.61 7.29
C THR A 97 4.12 7.76 6.10
N TRP A 98 2.89 7.25 6.13
CA TRP A 98 2.25 6.61 5.00
C TRP A 98 0.75 6.87 5.00
N GLU A 99 0.15 6.77 3.83
CA GLU A 99 -1.30 6.78 3.64
C GLU A 99 -1.66 5.76 2.56
N ALA A 100 -2.91 5.30 2.57
CA ALA A 100 -3.46 4.45 1.52
C ALA A 100 -4.98 4.61 1.41
N HIS A 101 -5.48 4.42 0.19
CA HIS A 101 -6.88 4.51 -0.17
C HIS A 101 -7.32 3.26 -0.93
N ARG A 102 -8.60 2.88 -0.81
CA ARG A 102 -9.12 1.73 -1.55
C ARG A 102 -8.98 1.94 -3.05
N SER A 103 -8.46 0.92 -3.73
CA SER A 103 -8.27 0.90 -5.19
C SER A 103 -9.54 0.50 -5.95
N GLY A 104 -10.68 0.32 -5.25
CA GLY A 104 -11.89 -0.33 -5.75
C GLY A 104 -12.52 0.29 -6.99
N ASP A 105 -12.24 1.56 -7.28
CA ASP A 105 -12.79 2.28 -8.43
C ASP A 105 -11.72 2.77 -9.43
N ASP A 106 -10.44 2.70 -9.09
CA ASP A 106 -9.40 3.45 -9.81
C ASP A 106 -8.68 2.64 -10.89
N LEU A 107 -8.58 1.31 -10.77
CA LEU A 107 -7.84 0.49 -11.75
C LEU A 107 -8.50 0.49 -13.13
N VAL A 108 -9.84 0.41 -13.19
CA VAL A 108 -10.58 0.48 -14.47
C VAL A 108 -10.54 1.90 -15.03
N ALA A 109 -10.66 2.93 -14.17
CA ALA A 109 -10.61 4.33 -14.58
C ALA A 109 -9.20 4.73 -15.08
N GLU A 110 -8.15 4.30 -14.40
CA GLU A 110 -6.75 4.54 -14.76
C GLU A 110 -6.33 3.76 -16.01
N LEU A 111 -6.79 2.51 -16.17
CA LEU A 111 -6.60 1.76 -17.42
C LEU A 111 -7.34 2.40 -18.60
N GLN A 112 -8.56 2.93 -18.39
CA GLN A 112 -9.28 3.68 -19.40
C GLN A 112 -8.57 4.98 -19.77
N ASN A 113 -8.07 5.73 -18.79
CA ASN A 113 -7.32 6.97 -19.02
C ASN A 113 -5.99 6.71 -19.76
N ARG A 114 -5.21 5.71 -19.35
CA ARG A 114 -3.98 5.31 -20.07
C ARG A 114 -4.26 4.80 -21.49
N ARG A 115 -5.40 4.13 -21.71
CA ARG A 115 -5.85 3.72 -23.05
C ARG A 115 -6.25 4.91 -23.93
N LEU A 116 -6.79 5.98 -23.35
CA LEU A 116 -7.15 7.20 -24.09
C LEU A 116 -5.92 8.05 -24.45
N GLU A 117 -4.92 8.12 -23.57
CA GLU A 117 -3.66 8.84 -23.83
C GLU A 117 -2.77 8.16 -24.88
N SER A 118 -2.94 6.86 -25.10
CA SER A 118 -2.14 6.07 -26.04
C SER A 118 -2.71 6.02 -27.47
N ILE A 119 -3.78 6.76 -27.79
CA ILE A 119 -4.24 6.89 -29.18
C ILE A 119 -3.29 7.88 -29.89
N PRO A 120 -2.45 7.44 -30.85
CA PRO A 120 -1.70 8.38 -31.66
C PRO A 120 -2.71 9.16 -32.49
N LEU A 121 -2.68 10.48 -32.42
CA LEU A 121 -3.33 11.33 -33.41
C LEU A 121 -2.81 10.90 -34.79
N GLY A 122 -3.59 10.09 -35.49
CA GLY A 122 -3.35 9.72 -36.87
C GLY A 122 -3.25 11.00 -37.69
N ARG A 123 -2.01 11.35 -38.07
CA ARG A 123 -1.77 12.44 -39.01
C ARG A 123 -2.40 12.04 -40.35
N ARG A 124 -3.31 12.89 -40.81
CA ARG A 124 -3.83 12.92 -42.18
C ARG A 124 -2.71 13.12 -43.20
#